data_AF-A0A1Y1Q295-F1
#
_entry.id   AF-A0A1Y1Q295-F1
#
_cell.length_a   1.000
_cell.length_b   1.000
_cell.length_c   1.000
_cell.angle_alpha   90.00
_cell.angle_beta   90.00
_cell.angle_gamma   90.00
#
_symmetry.space_group_name_H-M   'P 1'
#
loop_
_entity.id
_entity.type
_entity.pdbx_description
1 polymer ?
#
loop_
_entity_poly.entity_id
_entity_poly.type
_entity_poly.pdbx_seq_one_letter_code
_entity_poly.pdbx_strand_id
1 'polypeptide(L)'
;MQGDIILEKSKSNSIFLSARHQLEAKIWLEEKLPDQTSQFELLEKLVKLASRSEICDDDSLELEFIVKLLQAVGPEGNDRTRMPVHFYRKIANLVKDLREQFKEVHPRLLLLQSHALREWVNSQQELSDKNASREVNKEHLHEWLKVLKEAEEGLQMANDMVQNRADTMSRSLSKGSREHLARVETERACVIGARQGCHLRMLTPEELIPVTIQEQTQTTYEEARSAWRKAMRFDEKNVNATDAACWICRDRYKIGRMIPGGMTPQQEIELLADWQEVIERYGQLKLAPSQEDMRDHRELDEFLEALGNEERIEKVVSRAASRGSPVAHIFKARYLIETTKGVQVARQYLEENCNAHQYLDGNQEHGELERNRALLLLYTRYWWQTETGYQSYLDEDRMCLAFSPEKWKQLKTLMDLRLTLEGENESGTALLLRACALVHLNQVEEAIKVFDQLDRLKVGGYRRSRTLFLLCNDQGKPEQFSAEFRGLRGSGDRYYVWSDRLRAKVAFHLYDFDLKEVRPGKLIGPFHLAINFRGFFAEPLWRFVSSKKEGSTRR
;
A
#
# COMPACT_ATOMS: atom_id res chain seq x y z
N MET A 1 -0.24 -49.48 -22.97
CA MET A 1 -1.07 -48.36 -22.47
C MET A 1 -0.81 -47.19 -23.39
N GLN A 2 -1.82 -46.80 -24.17
CA GLN A 2 -1.73 -45.79 -25.22
C GLN A 2 -2.82 -44.76 -24.91
N GLY A 3 -2.41 -43.55 -24.54
CA GLY A 3 -3.27 -42.35 -24.54
C GLY A 3 -3.63 -41.77 -23.19
N ASP A 4 -2.66 -41.17 -22.48
CA ASP A 4 -2.91 -40.40 -21.24
C ASP A 4 -2.74 -38.87 -21.44
N ILE A 5 -2.13 -38.45 -22.56
CA ILE A 5 -2.07 -37.04 -22.98
C ILE A 5 -2.69 -36.91 -24.37
N ILE A 6 -3.68 -36.03 -24.49
CA ILE A 6 -4.32 -35.68 -25.74
C ILE A 6 -3.44 -34.66 -26.47
N LEU A 7 -3.03 -35.01 -27.68
CA LEU A 7 -2.30 -34.14 -28.60
C LEU A 7 -3.29 -33.60 -29.64
N GLU A 8 -3.66 -32.32 -29.52
CA GLU A 8 -4.49 -31.65 -30.52
C GLU A 8 -3.60 -30.78 -31.42
N LYS A 9 -3.57 -31.06 -32.72
CA LYS A 9 -2.93 -30.20 -33.70
C LYS A 9 -3.92 -29.15 -34.19
N SER A 10 -3.59 -27.87 -33.99
CA SER A 10 -4.30 -26.76 -34.61
C SER A 10 -3.96 -26.65 -36.10
N LYS A 11 -4.86 -26.03 -36.86
CA LYS A 11 -4.64 -25.61 -38.26
C LYS A 11 -3.43 -24.67 -38.43
N SER A 12 -2.99 -24.00 -37.35
CA SER A 12 -1.79 -23.15 -37.30
C SER A 12 -0.47 -23.90 -37.09
N ASN A 13 -0.46 -25.24 -37.15
CA ASN A 13 0.69 -26.09 -36.83
C ASN A 13 1.15 -26.02 -35.36
N SER A 14 0.35 -25.41 -34.49
CA SER A 14 0.53 -25.42 -33.03
C SER A 14 0.05 -26.76 -32.45
N ILE A 15 0.79 -27.31 -31.48
CA ILE A 15 0.46 -28.56 -30.79
C ILE A 15 -0.05 -28.22 -29.39
N PHE A 16 -1.28 -28.59 -29.08
CA PHE A 16 -1.85 -28.49 -27.75
C PHE A 16 -1.72 -29.83 -27.03
N LEU A 17 -1.13 -29.80 -25.84
CA LEU A 17 -1.08 -30.92 -24.92
C LEU A 17 -2.18 -30.71 -23.88
N SER A 18 -3.12 -31.65 -23.77
CA SER A 18 -4.14 -31.64 -22.72
C SER A 18 -4.25 -32.98 -22.03
N ALA A 19 -4.67 -32.98 -20.77
CA ALA A 19 -5.04 -34.17 -20.01
C ALA A 19 -6.52 -34.09 -19.67
N ARG A 20 -7.22 -35.22 -19.56
CA ARG A 20 -8.66 -35.22 -19.27
C ARG A 20 -8.92 -34.78 -17.85
N HIS A 21 -7.96 -35.03 -16.96
CA HIS A 21 -8.04 -34.64 -15.56
C HIS A 21 -6.66 -34.29 -15.00
N GLN A 22 -6.61 -33.39 -14.00
CA GLN A 22 -5.37 -32.98 -13.34
C GLN A 22 -4.60 -34.16 -12.71
N LEU A 23 -5.32 -35.17 -12.22
CA LEU A 23 -4.73 -36.38 -11.63
C LEU A 23 -3.99 -37.22 -12.69
N GLU A 24 -4.50 -37.28 -13.91
CA GLU A 24 -3.89 -38.02 -15.02
C GLU A 24 -2.58 -37.36 -15.47
N ALA A 25 -2.60 -36.03 -15.64
CA ALA A 25 -1.39 -35.25 -15.89
C ALA A 25 -0.34 -35.45 -14.79
N LYS A 26 -0.79 -35.49 -13.53
CA LYS A 26 0.09 -35.71 -12.39
C LYS A 26 0.74 -37.10 -12.42
N ILE A 27 -0.05 -38.17 -12.60
CA ILE A 27 0.46 -39.54 -12.67
C ILE A 27 1.46 -39.66 -13.83
N TRP A 28 1.14 -39.09 -14.99
CA TRP A 28 2.03 -39.13 -16.14
C TRP A 28 3.36 -38.41 -15.87
N LEU A 29 3.30 -37.21 -15.26
CA LEU A 29 4.50 -36.47 -14.88
C LEU A 29 5.32 -37.22 -13.84
N GLU A 30 4.70 -37.83 -12.84
CA GLU A 30 5.39 -38.65 -11.83
C GLU A 30 6.02 -39.91 -12.43
N GLU A 31 5.38 -40.54 -13.43
CA GLU A 31 5.91 -41.73 -14.09
C GLU A 31 7.04 -41.41 -15.09
N LYS A 32 6.93 -40.32 -15.85
CA LYS A 32 7.87 -39.97 -16.93
C LYS A 32 8.98 -39.03 -16.50
N LEU A 33 8.74 -38.19 -15.50
CA LEU A 33 9.68 -37.21 -14.96
C LEU A 33 9.69 -37.32 -13.43
N PRO A 34 10.20 -38.43 -12.87
CA PRO A 34 10.11 -38.69 -11.43
C PRO A 34 10.97 -37.74 -10.60
N ASP A 35 12.06 -37.20 -11.15
CA ASP A 35 12.94 -36.28 -10.45
C ASP A 35 12.65 -34.80 -10.80
N GLN A 36 12.81 -33.94 -9.80
CA GLN A 36 12.52 -32.50 -9.91
C GLN A 36 13.47 -31.76 -10.88
N THR A 37 14.67 -32.30 -11.12
CA THR A 37 15.62 -31.68 -12.06
C THR A 37 15.11 -31.83 -13.49
N SER A 38 14.72 -33.05 -13.88
CA SER A 38 14.12 -33.31 -15.19
C SER A 38 12.79 -32.56 -15.39
N GLN A 39 11.99 -32.42 -14.33
CA GLN A 39 10.78 -31.57 -14.37
C GLN A 39 11.12 -30.10 -14.62
N PHE A 40 12.15 -29.57 -13.95
CA PHE A 40 12.59 -28.19 -14.16
C PHE A 40 13.18 -27.98 -15.55
N GLU A 41 13.96 -28.93 -16.08
CA GLU A 41 14.49 -28.84 -17.45
C GLU A 41 13.38 -28.80 -18.50
N LEU A 42 12.28 -29.55 -18.30
CA LEU A 42 11.10 -29.44 -19.16
C LEU A 42 10.47 -28.05 -19.06
N LEU A 43 10.30 -27.52 -17.85
CA LEU A 43 9.79 -26.18 -17.61
C LEU A 43 10.67 -25.13 -18.30
N GLU A 44 11.99 -25.24 -18.17
CA GLU A 44 12.96 -24.35 -18.78
C GLU A 44 12.81 -24.34 -20.31
N LYS A 45 12.69 -25.53 -20.92
CA LYS A 45 12.42 -25.66 -22.36
C LYS A 45 11.10 -25.01 -22.75
N LEU A 46 10.03 -25.23 -21.98
CA LEU A 46 8.72 -24.63 -22.26
C LEU A 46 8.76 -23.10 -22.25
N VAL A 47 9.42 -22.52 -21.24
CA VAL A 47 9.54 -21.07 -21.12
C VAL A 47 10.41 -20.48 -22.24
N LYS A 48 11.50 -21.16 -22.63
CA LYS A 48 12.39 -20.73 -23.73
C LYS A 48 11.77 -20.84 -25.13
N LEU A 49 10.64 -21.53 -25.29
CA LEU A 49 9.89 -21.59 -26.56
C LEU A 49 9.07 -20.32 -26.83
N ALA A 50 8.84 -19.48 -25.82
CA ALA A 50 8.07 -18.26 -25.99
C ALA A 50 8.80 -17.25 -26.89
N SER A 51 8.05 -16.64 -27.79
CA SER A 51 8.53 -15.62 -28.70
C SER A 51 8.63 -14.25 -28.02
N ARG A 52 9.39 -13.34 -28.65
CA ARG A 52 9.54 -11.96 -28.14
C ARG A 52 8.20 -11.24 -27.95
N SER A 53 7.28 -11.36 -28.91
CA SER A 53 5.96 -10.71 -28.82
C SER A 53 5.15 -11.24 -27.64
N GLU A 54 5.23 -12.54 -27.39
CA GLU A 54 4.50 -13.21 -26.31
C GLU A 54 5.00 -12.79 -24.92
N ILE A 55 6.30 -12.56 -24.73
CA ILE A 55 6.85 -12.27 -23.39
C ILE A 55 6.92 -10.76 -23.05
N CYS A 56 6.59 -9.88 -24.00
CA CYS A 56 6.64 -8.43 -23.83
C CYS A 56 5.25 -7.77 -23.77
N ASP A 57 4.22 -8.45 -24.29
CA ASP A 57 2.85 -7.94 -24.42
C ASP A 57 2.01 -8.18 -23.15
N ASP A 58 1.27 -7.16 -22.71
CA ASP A 58 0.45 -7.18 -21.51
C ASP A 58 -0.76 -8.13 -21.65
N ASP A 59 -1.25 -8.30 -22.89
CA ASP A 59 -2.44 -9.12 -23.22
C ASP A 59 -2.08 -10.57 -23.65
N SER A 60 -0.80 -10.96 -23.55
CA SER A 60 -0.32 -12.27 -23.95
C SER A 60 -0.73 -13.39 -22.97
N LEU A 61 -1.39 -14.42 -23.49
CA LEU A 61 -1.76 -15.63 -22.74
C LEU A 61 -0.52 -16.44 -22.34
N GLU A 62 0.49 -16.47 -23.20
CA GLU A 62 1.77 -17.13 -22.98
C GLU A 62 2.54 -16.46 -21.83
N LEU A 63 2.57 -15.12 -21.77
CA LEU A 63 3.14 -14.39 -20.64
C LEU A 63 2.38 -14.72 -19.36
N GLU A 64 1.04 -14.69 -19.40
CA GLU A 64 0.22 -15.01 -18.23
C GLU A 64 0.48 -16.43 -17.73
N PHE A 65 0.57 -17.40 -18.65
CA PHE A 65 0.91 -18.78 -18.37
C PHE A 65 2.30 -18.90 -17.72
N ILE A 66 3.33 -18.31 -18.32
CA ILE A 66 4.71 -18.35 -17.81
C ILE A 66 4.77 -17.73 -16.42
N VAL A 67 4.16 -16.57 -16.21
CA VAL A 67 4.13 -15.90 -14.90
C VAL A 67 3.48 -16.81 -13.86
N LYS A 68 2.30 -17.38 -14.16
CA LYS A 68 1.60 -18.28 -13.23
C LYS A 68 2.40 -19.55 -12.95
N LEU A 69 3.03 -20.13 -13.97
CA LEU A 69 3.85 -21.32 -13.85
C LEU A 69 5.05 -21.06 -12.93
N LEU A 70 5.81 -19.99 -13.20
CA LEU A 70 6.97 -19.61 -12.39
C LEU A 70 6.60 -19.22 -10.96
N GLN A 71 5.44 -18.59 -10.74
CA GLN A 71 4.92 -18.35 -9.39
C GLN A 71 4.60 -19.65 -8.66
N ALA A 72 3.95 -20.61 -9.34
CA ALA A 72 3.52 -21.85 -8.74
C ALA A 72 4.68 -22.78 -8.35
N VAL A 73 5.78 -22.77 -9.11
CA VAL A 73 6.99 -23.54 -8.81
C VAL A 73 8.00 -22.77 -7.95
N GLY A 74 7.87 -21.45 -7.90
CA GLY A 74 8.74 -20.54 -7.16
C GLY A 74 8.36 -20.39 -5.69
N PRO A 75 8.89 -19.35 -5.02
CA PRO A 75 8.70 -19.15 -3.58
C PRO A 75 7.25 -18.96 -3.13
N GLU A 76 6.41 -18.37 -3.99
CA GLU A 76 4.96 -18.18 -3.76
C GLU A 76 4.14 -19.47 -3.96
N GLY A 77 4.78 -20.56 -4.40
CA GLY A 77 4.14 -21.85 -4.63
C GLY A 77 3.59 -22.48 -3.35
N ASN A 78 2.50 -23.23 -3.47
CA ASN A 78 2.01 -24.05 -2.37
C ASN A 78 2.93 -25.27 -2.15
N ASP A 79 2.80 -25.93 -0.99
CA ASP A 79 3.63 -27.10 -0.62
C ASP A 79 3.63 -28.23 -1.65
N ARG A 80 2.63 -28.31 -2.52
CA ARG A 80 2.51 -29.38 -3.51
C ARG A 80 3.23 -29.06 -4.82
N THR A 81 3.40 -27.79 -5.18
CA THR A 81 3.96 -27.36 -6.47
C THR A 81 5.30 -26.65 -6.34
N ARG A 82 5.59 -26.09 -5.16
CA ARG A 82 6.81 -25.36 -4.87
C ARG A 82 8.03 -26.26 -5.00
N MET A 83 8.97 -25.82 -5.82
CA MET A 83 10.26 -26.50 -5.96
C MET A 83 11.19 -26.15 -4.79
N PRO A 84 12.19 -27.00 -4.49
CA PRO A 84 13.19 -26.68 -3.48
C PRO A 84 13.96 -25.38 -3.77
N VAL A 85 14.43 -24.75 -2.70
CA VAL A 85 15.16 -23.47 -2.70
C VAL A 85 16.28 -23.39 -3.76
N HIS A 86 17.02 -24.48 -3.99
CA HIS A 86 18.14 -24.46 -4.95
C HIS A 86 17.69 -24.22 -6.40
N PHE A 87 16.40 -24.37 -6.72
CA PHE A 87 15.83 -24.00 -8.01
C PHE A 87 15.48 -22.51 -8.14
N TYR A 88 15.38 -21.75 -7.06
CA TYR A 88 14.99 -20.33 -7.14
C TYR A 88 15.99 -19.49 -7.95
N ARG A 89 17.29 -19.79 -7.81
CA ARG A 89 18.33 -19.16 -8.65
C ARG A 89 18.21 -19.57 -10.13
N LYS A 90 17.80 -20.81 -10.40
CA LYS A 90 17.54 -21.27 -11.78
C LYS A 90 16.32 -20.56 -12.39
N ILE A 91 15.26 -20.34 -11.61
CA ILE A 91 14.10 -19.55 -12.04
C ILE A 91 14.51 -18.11 -12.40
N ALA A 92 15.31 -17.47 -11.54
CA ALA A 92 15.81 -16.13 -11.80
C ALA A 92 16.71 -16.07 -13.05
N ASN A 93 17.60 -17.05 -13.21
CA ASN A 93 18.46 -17.16 -14.39
C ASN A 93 17.64 -17.39 -15.68
N LEU A 94 16.55 -18.14 -15.62
CA LEU A 94 15.68 -18.32 -16.77
C LEU A 94 15.07 -17.00 -17.26
N VAL A 95 14.63 -16.13 -16.35
CA VAL A 95 14.16 -14.79 -16.73
C VAL A 95 15.30 -13.92 -17.27
N LYS A 96 16.49 -14.03 -16.67
CA LYS A 96 17.69 -13.35 -17.15
C LYS A 96 18.06 -13.77 -18.57
N ASP A 97 18.07 -15.06 -18.87
CA ASP A 97 18.33 -15.62 -20.19
C ASP A 97 17.34 -15.06 -21.22
N LEU A 98 16.05 -15.02 -20.89
CA LEU A 98 15.03 -14.40 -21.76
C LEU A 98 15.34 -12.92 -22.01
N ARG A 99 15.71 -12.18 -20.96
CA ARG A 99 16.08 -10.76 -21.08
C ARG A 99 17.31 -10.56 -21.95
N GLU A 100 18.33 -11.39 -21.82
CA GLU A 100 19.55 -11.31 -22.63
C GLU A 100 19.27 -11.67 -24.09
N GLN A 101 18.46 -12.70 -24.32
CA GLN A 101 18.04 -13.14 -25.65
C GLN A 101 17.20 -12.08 -26.39
N PHE A 102 16.24 -11.46 -25.70
CA PHE A 102 15.27 -10.55 -26.32
C PHE A 102 15.54 -9.06 -26.07
N LYS A 103 16.59 -8.74 -25.30
CA LYS A 103 16.99 -7.41 -24.79
C LYS A 103 16.02 -6.74 -23.82
N GLU A 104 14.80 -7.25 -23.73
CA GLU A 104 13.72 -6.74 -22.89
C GLU A 104 12.80 -7.90 -22.52
N VAL A 105 12.21 -7.85 -21.33
CA VAL A 105 11.18 -8.78 -20.85
C VAL A 105 10.10 -8.00 -20.12
N HIS A 106 8.88 -8.52 -20.07
CA HIS A 106 7.79 -7.85 -19.39
C HIS A 106 8.09 -7.62 -17.89
N PRO A 107 7.69 -6.47 -17.29
CA PRO A 107 7.94 -6.12 -15.87
C PRO A 107 7.52 -7.19 -14.84
N ARG A 108 6.44 -7.93 -15.10
CA ARG A 108 6.01 -9.10 -14.29
C ARG A 108 7.07 -10.20 -14.18
N LEU A 109 7.86 -10.44 -15.22
CA LEU A 109 8.94 -11.43 -15.17
C LEU A 109 10.11 -10.91 -14.33
N LEU A 110 10.45 -9.62 -14.46
CA LEU A 110 11.48 -8.98 -13.62
C LEU A 110 11.11 -9.03 -12.14
N LEU A 111 9.84 -8.77 -11.81
CA LEU A 111 9.33 -8.92 -10.44
C LEU A 111 9.54 -10.36 -9.91
N LEU A 112 9.23 -11.37 -10.71
CA LEU A 112 9.45 -12.78 -10.35
C LEU A 112 10.92 -13.13 -10.17
N GLN A 113 11.78 -12.63 -11.08
CA GLN A 113 13.22 -12.81 -10.99
C GLN A 113 13.74 -12.27 -9.65
N SER A 114 13.40 -11.02 -9.33
CA SER A 114 13.88 -10.36 -8.11
C SER A 114 13.35 -11.04 -6.84
N HIS A 115 12.09 -11.46 -6.84
CA HIS A 115 11.52 -12.21 -5.72
C HIS A 115 12.22 -13.56 -5.51
N ALA A 116 12.47 -14.32 -6.58
CA ALA A 116 13.20 -15.58 -6.51
C ALA A 116 14.64 -15.41 -6.01
N LEU A 117 15.33 -14.35 -6.43
CA LEU A 117 16.68 -14.02 -5.93
C LEU A 117 16.67 -13.68 -4.44
N ARG A 118 15.71 -12.86 -3.96
CA ARG A 118 15.57 -12.52 -2.54
C ARG A 118 15.31 -13.75 -1.68
N GLU A 119 14.35 -14.58 -2.09
CA GLU A 119 13.98 -15.79 -1.34
C GLU A 119 15.09 -16.85 -1.36
N TRP A 120 15.86 -16.93 -2.45
CA TRP A 120 17.09 -17.74 -2.47
C TRP A 120 18.07 -17.25 -1.39
N VAL A 121 18.36 -15.94 -1.32
CA VAL A 121 19.26 -15.39 -0.31
C VAL A 121 18.75 -15.66 1.11
N ASN A 122 17.47 -15.39 1.39
CA ASN A 122 16.87 -15.65 2.71
C ASN A 122 17.06 -17.11 3.13
N SER A 123 16.80 -18.03 2.21
CA SER A 123 16.93 -19.46 2.48
C SER A 123 18.40 -19.89 2.67
N GLN A 124 19.34 -19.33 1.90
CA GLN A 124 20.78 -19.58 2.11
C GLN A 124 21.23 -19.08 3.49
N GLN A 125 20.68 -17.96 3.95
CA GLN A 125 20.99 -17.41 5.27
C GLN A 125 20.48 -18.29 6.42
N GLU A 126 19.33 -18.92 6.26
CA GLU A 126 18.79 -19.87 7.24
C GLU A 126 19.59 -21.17 7.30
N LEU A 127 20.08 -21.63 6.15
CA LEU A 127 20.89 -22.86 6.02
C LEU A 127 22.37 -22.66 6.37
N SER A 128 22.84 -21.42 6.46
CA SER A 128 24.24 -21.11 6.74
C SER A 128 24.66 -21.69 8.10
N ASP A 129 25.76 -22.43 8.12
CA ASP A 129 26.30 -23.01 9.36
C ASP A 129 26.80 -21.88 10.27
N LYS A 130 26.21 -21.80 11.47
CA LYS A 130 26.62 -20.85 12.51
C LYS A 130 28.05 -21.09 12.99
N ASN A 131 28.63 -22.26 12.71
CA ASN A 131 30.00 -22.64 13.05
C ASN A 131 30.98 -22.51 11.87
N ALA A 132 30.53 -22.04 10.70
CA ALA A 132 31.41 -21.84 9.55
C ALA A 132 32.55 -20.85 9.88
N SER A 133 33.70 -21.03 9.21
CA SER A 133 34.83 -20.12 9.37
C SER A 133 34.47 -18.68 8.95
N ARG A 134 35.19 -17.71 9.53
CA ARG A 134 34.92 -16.28 9.32
C ARG A 134 35.07 -15.87 7.86
N GLU A 135 36.06 -16.43 7.16
CA GLU A 135 36.33 -16.17 5.75
C GLU A 135 35.17 -16.67 4.87
N VAL A 136 34.66 -17.87 5.14
CA VAL A 136 33.51 -18.45 4.41
C VAL A 136 32.25 -17.61 4.59
N ASN A 137 32.00 -17.11 5.80
CA ASN A 137 30.86 -16.22 6.06
C ASN A 137 30.97 -14.87 5.32
N LYS A 138 32.18 -14.32 5.15
CA LYS A 138 32.42 -13.10 4.37
C LYS A 138 32.21 -13.31 2.87
N GLU A 139 32.66 -14.45 2.34
CA GLU A 139 32.46 -14.80 0.93
C GLU A 139 30.98 -15.01 0.59
N HIS A 140 30.26 -15.77 1.42
CA HIS A 140 28.81 -15.97 1.27
C HIS A 140 28.05 -14.65 1.28
N LEU A 141 28.39 -13.76 2.20
CA LEU A 141 27.79 -12.44 2.27
C LEU A 141 28.03 -11.62 1.00
N HIS A 142 29.26 -11.57 0.49
CA HIS A 142 29.57 -10.79 -0.70
C HIS A 142 28.73 -11.26 -1.89
N GLU A 143 28.57 -12.58 -2.02
CA GLU A 143 27.68 -13.18 -3.02
C GLU A 143 26.21 -12.83 -2.77
N TRP A 144 25.73 -12.88 -1.53
CA TRP A 144 24.34 -12.51 -1.21
C TRP A 144 24.04 -11.05 -1.53
N LEU A 145 24.93 -10.12 -1.16
CA LEU A 145 24.77 -8.69 -1.46
C LEU A 145 24.78 -8.43 -2.96
N LYS A 146 25.64 -9.13 -3.71
CA LYS A 146 25.67 -9.07 -5.17
C LYS A 146 24.36 -9.54 -5.79
N VAL A 147 23.81 -10.65 -5.31
CA VAL A 147 22.52 -11.19 -5.77
C VAL A 147 21.36 -10.26 -5.45
N LEU A 148 21.32 -9.67 -4.25
CA LEU A 148 20.28 -8.69 -3.89
C LEU A 148 20.38 -7.41 -4.71
N LYS A 149 21.60 -6.97 -5.06
CA LYS A 149 21.78 -5.84 -5.97
C LYS A 149 21.25 -6.14 -7.37
N GLU A 150 21.51 -7.35 -7.90
CA GLU A 150 20.92 -7.79 -9.18
C GLU A 150 19.39 -7.81 -9.12
N ALA A 151 18.81 -8.26 -8.00
CA ALA A 151 17.37 -8.22 -7.78
C ALA A 151 16.82 -6.79 -7.77
N GLU A 152 17.51 -5.84 -7.12
CA GLU A 152 17.10 -4.44 -7.09
C GLU A 152 17.17 -3.79 -8.48
N GLU A 153 18.24 -4.04 -9.24
CA GLU A 153 18.38 -3.54 -10.62
C GLU A 153 17.24 -4.02 -11.52
N GLY A 154 16.80 -5.28 -11.37
CA GLY A 154 15.63 -5.82 -12.08
C GLY A 154 14.33 -5.09 -11.73
N LEU A 155 14.13 -4.72 -10.47
CA LEU A 155 12.94 -3.99 -10.01
C LEU A 155 12.96 -2.53 -10.47
N GLN A 156 14.12 -1.89 -10.49
CA GLN A 156 14.26 -0.54 -11.03
C GLN A 156 13.91 -0.53 -12.52
N MET A 157 14.42 -1.49 -13.31
CA MET A 157 14.04 -1.65 -14.71
C MET A 157 12.53 -1.84 -14.87
N ALA A 158 11.91 -2.72 -14.07
CA ALA A 158 10.47 -2.95 -14.11
C ALA A 158 9.66 -1.67 -13.85
N ASN A 159 10.10 -0.86 -12.89
CA ASN A 159 9.49 0.41 -12.54
C ASN A 159 9.58 1.43 -13.70
N ASP A 160 10.80 1.62 -14.22
CA ASP A 160 11.07 2.54 -15.33
C ASP A 160 10.25 2.18 -16.57
N MET A 161 10.12 0.88 -16.88
CA MET A 161 9.31 0.41 -18.00
C MET A 161 7.83 0.77 -17.84
N VAL A 162 7.26 0.59 -16.65
CA VAL A 162 5.83 0.89 -16.42
C VAL A 162 5.57 2.39 -16.39
N GLN A 163 6.47 3.18 -15.79
CA GLN A 163 6.37 4.64 -15.79
C GLN A 163 6.52 5.23 -17.19
N ASN A 164 7.54 4.82 -17.95
CA ASN A 164 7.77 5.30 -19.32
C ASN A 164 6.59 4.98 -20.26
N ARG A 165 5.96 3.82 -20.11
CA ARG A 165 4.74 3.46 -20.85
C ARG A 165 3.58 4.40 -20.53
N ALA A 166 3.43 4.81 -19.27
CA ALA A 166 2.38 5.75 -18.86
C ALA A 166 2.62 7.17 -19.41
N ASP A 167 3.87 7.64 -19.33
CA ASP A 167 4.27 8.97 -19.77
C ASP A 167 4.15 9.13 -21.29
N THR A 168 4.60 8.12 -22.05
CA THR A 168 4.50 8.11 -23.52
C THR A 168 3.05 8.24 -23.99
N MET A 169 2.10 7.68 -23.23
CA MET A 169 0.68 7.76 -23.58
C MET A 169 -0.01 9.04 -23.09
N SER A 170 0.67 9.92 -22.33
CA SER A 170 0.07 11.09 -21.66
C SER A 170 -1.21 10.74 -20.88
N ARG A 171 -1.29 9.50 -20.37
CA ARG A 171 -2.45 8.98 -19.65
C ARG A 171 -2.12 8.88 -18.18
N SER A 172 -3.10 9.15 -17.33
CA SER A 172 -2.97 8.77 -15.92
C SER A 172 -2.74 7.26 -15.81
N LEU A 173 -1.91 6.84 -14.86
CA LEU A 173 -1.61 5.43 -14.63
C LEU A 173 -2.91 4.61 -14.58
N SER A 174 -2.95 3.52 -15.36
CA SER A 174 -4.06 2.59 -15.31
C SER A 174 -4.13 1.92 -13.92
N LYS A 175 -5.30 1.39 -13.55
CA LYS A 175 -5.45 0.66 -12.28
C LYS A 175 -4.45 -0.50 -12.21
N GLY A 176 -4.34 -1.30 -13.27
CA GLY A 176 -3.39 -2.41 -13.35
C GLY A 176 -1.93 -1.95 -13.27
N SER A 177 -1.59 -0.82 -13.90
CA SER A 177 -0.24 -0.24 -13.81
C SER A 177 0.10 0.20 -12.39
N ARG A 178 -0.85 0.84 -11.67
CA ARG A 178 -0.66 1.21 -10.26
C ARG A 178 -0.51 -0.01 -9.36
N GLU A 179 -1.37 -1.01 -9.52
CA GLU A 179 -1.28 -2.27 -8.74
C GLU A 179 0.05 -2.98 -9.02
N HIS A 180 0.54 -2.96 -10.26
CA HIS A 180 1.84 -3.51 -10.60
C HIS A 180 3.00 -2.72 -9.97
N LEU A 181 2.98 -1.39 -10.08
CA LEU A 181 3.98 -0.52 -9.43
C LEU A 181 3.99 -0.69 -7.92
N ALA A 182 2.81 -0.84 -7.30
CA ALA A 182 2.71 -1.13 -5.87
C ALA A 182 3.46 -2.43 -5.51
N ARG A 183 3.26 -3.51 -6.29
CA ARG A 183 3.96 -4.79 -6.08
C ARG A 183 5.47 -4.68 -6.31
N VAL A 184 5.89 -3.97 -7.36
CA VAL A 184 7.33 -3.76 -7.66
C VAL A 184 8.01 -2.99 -6.54
N GLU A 185 7.41 -1.90 -6.06
CA GLU A 185 7.98 -1.10 -4.97
C GLU A 185 7.92 -1.83 -3.62
N THR A 186 6.91 -2.68 -3.37
CA THR A 186 6.90 -3.57 -2.21
C THR A 186 8.08 -4.55 -2.25
N GLU A 187 8.26 -5.26 -3.37
CA GLU A 187 9.37 -6.21 -3.49
C GLU A 187 10.71 -5.49 -3.42
N ARG A 188 10.81 -4.26 -3.94
CA ARG A 188 12.02 -3.45 -3.85
C ARG A 188 12.35 -3.09 -2.41
N ALA A 189 11.36 -2.68 -1.62
CA ALA A 189 11.54 -2.49 -0.19
C ALA A 189 12.00 -3.79 0.49
N CYS A 190 11.41 -4.94 0.15
CA CYS A 190 11.83 -6.24 0.69
C CYS A 190 13.26 -6.63 0.31
N VAL A 191 13.70 -6.40 -0.94
CA VAL A 191 15.07 -6.68 -1.40
C VAL A 191 16.08 -5.81 -0.65
N ILE A 192 15.81 -4.51 -0.57
CA ILE A 192 16.68 -3.56 0.14
C ILE A 192 16.70 -3.87 1.65
N GLY A 193 15.55 -4.23 2.23
CA GLY A 193 15.45 -4.71 3.60
C GLY A 193 16.25 -5.99 3.85
N ALA A 194 16.22 -6.95 2.93
CA ALA A 194 17.03 -8.17 3.03
C ALA A 194 18.53 -7.86 3.02
N ARG A 195 18.98 -6.80 2.33
CA ARG A 195 20.38 -6.32 2.40
C ARG A 195 20.72 -5.86 3.83
N GLN A 196 19.80 -5.18 4.52
CA GLN A 196 19.99 -4.85 5.93
C GLN A 196 20.07 -6.10 6.82
N GLY A 197 19.19 -7.07 6.59
CA GLY A 197 19.24 -8.37 7.30
C GLY A 197 20.56 -9.11 7.09
N CYS A 198 21.18 -8.99 5.91
CA CYS A 198 22.53 -9.49 5.65
C CYS A 198 23.55 -8.81 6.59
N HIS A 199 23.50 -7.49 6.70
CA HIS A 199 24.39 -6.73 7.59
C HIS A 199 24.18 -7.09 9.06
N LEU A 200 22.93 -7.22 9.53
CA LEU A 200 22.62 -7.60 10.92
C LEU A 200 23.29 -8.93 11.31
N ARG A 201 23.28 -9.91 10.41
CA ARG A 201 23.89 -11.23 10.62
C ARG A 201 25.42 -11.20 10.63
N MET A 202 26.06 -10.15 10.11
CA MET A 202 27.52 -9.98 10.21
C MET A 202 27.98 -9.52 11.59
N LEU A 203 27.09 -8.89 12.36
CA LEU A 203 27.48 -8.18 13.58
C LEU A 203 27.73 -9.20 14.70
N THR A 204 29.00 -9.56 14.90
CA THR A 204 29.44 -10.11 16.18
C THR A 204 29.71 -8.94 17.13
N PRO A 205 29.41 -9.05 18.44
CA PRO A 205 29.62 -7.98 19.41
C PRO A 205 31.07 -7.48 19.55
N GLU A 206 32.04 -8.18 18.94
CA GLU A 206 33.48 -8.05 19.19
C GLU A 206 34.22 -7.29 18.08
N GLU A 207 33.60 -7.00 16.94
CA GLU A 207 34.26 -6.31 15.83
C GLU A 207 33.88 -4.82 15.79
N LEU A 208 34.88 -3.94 15.85
CA LEU A 208 34.74 -2.52 15.53
C LEU A 208 34.24 -2.39 14.08
N ILE A 209 32.95 -2.10 13.92
CA ILE A 209 32.33 -1.95 12.62
C ILE A 209 32.94 -0.76 11.87
N PRO A 210 33.42 -0.92 10.62
CA PRO A 210 33.91 0.19 9.80
C PRO A 210 32.82 1.25 9.62
N VAL A 211 33.20 2.53 9.66
CA VAL A 211 32.33 3.69 9.33
C VAL A 211 31.52 3.47 8.05
N THR A 212 32.09 2.75 7.08
CA THR A 212 31.46 2.38 5.81
C THR A 212 30.16 1.57 5.97
N ILE A 213 30.06 0.67 6.96
CA ILE A 213 28.83 -0.11 7.21
C ILE A 213 27.75 0.76 7.84
N GLN A 214 28.12 1.74 8.66
CA GLN A 214 27.17 2.69 9.26
C GLN A 214 26.51 3.57 8.17
N GLU A 215 27.31 4.13 7.27
CA GLU A 215 26.82 4.93 6.14
C GLU A 215 25.94 4.08 5.20
N GLN A 216 26.38 2.85 4.90
CA GLN A 216 25.62 1.92 4.05
C GLN A 216 24.28 1.53 4.67
N THR A 217 24.22 1.24 5.97
CA THR A 217 22.97 0.84 6.64
C THR A 217 21.95 1.98 6.71
N GLN A 218 22.40 3.23 6.91
CA GLN A 218 21.52 4.40 6.85
C GLN A 218 21.00 4.63 5.42
N THR A 219 21.89 4.61 4.42
CA THR A 219 21.51 4.79 3.01
C THR A 219 20.50 3.72 2.58
N THR A 220 20.78 2.45 2.91
CA THR A 220 19.89 1.32 2.62
C THR A 220 18.53 1.48 3.31
N TYR A 221 18.48 2.05 4.52
CA TYR A 221 17.21 2.33 5.21
C TYR A 221 16.40 3.40 4.49
N GLU A 222 17.04 4.50 4.08
CA GLU A 222 16.36 5.59 3.37
C GLU A 222 15.83 5.15 2.00
N GLU A 223 16.59 4.32 1.29
CA GLU A 223 16.16 3.71 0.01
C GLU A 223 14.95 2.78 0.21
N ALA A 224 15.00 1.89 1.21
CA ALA A 224 13.88 1.03 1.55
C ALA A 224 12.65 1.86 1.95
N ARG A 225 12.87 2.93 2.73
CA ARG A 225 11.83 3.85 3.20
C ARG A 225 11.12 4.54 2.04
N SER A 226 11.88 5.01 1.06
CA SER A 226 11.29 5.58 -0.15
C SER A 226 10.48 4.53 -0.92
N ALA A 227 11.01 3.30 -1.05
CA ALA A 227 10.33 2.22 -1.78
C ALA A 227 8.99 1.82 -1.14
N TRP A 228 8.92 1.53 0.17
CA TRP A 228 7.63 1.15 0.78
C TRP A 228 6.63 2.31 0.78
N ARG A 229 7.08 3.56 0.94
CA ARG A 229 6.20 4.75 0.84
C ARG A 229 5.61 4.89 -0.55
N LYS A 230 6.41 4.66 -1.61
CA LYS A 230 5.91 4.62 -3.00
C LYS A 230 4.91 3.48 -3.19
N ALA A 231 5.18 2.29 -2.67
CA ALA A 231 4.25 1.17 -2.73
C ALA A 231 2.89 1.53 -2.11
N MET A 232 2.90 2.15 -0.92
CA MET A 232 1.71 2.61 -0.20
C MET A 232 0.98 3.77 -0.89
N ARG A 233 1.69 4.62 -1.65
CA ARG A 233 1.08 5.65 -2.50
C ARG A 233 0.29 5.02 -3.65
N PHE A 234 0.85 4.00 -4.29
CA PHE A 234 0.19 3.32 -5.41
C PHE A 234 -1.01 2.49 -4.96
N ASP A 235 -0.89 1.81 -3.82
CA ASP A 235 -1.97 1.08 -3.15
C ASP A 235 -1.98 1.36 -1.64
N GLU A 236 -2.94 2.18 -1.20
CA GLU A 236 -3.08 2.59 0.20
C GLU A 236 -3.33 1.41 1.14
N LYS A 237 -3.85 0.29 0.63
CA LYS A 237 -4.23 -0.90 1.39
C LYS A 237 -3.21 -2.04 1.30
N ASN A 238 -2.01 -1.75 0.80
CA ASN A 238 -0.99 -2.76 0.59
C ASN A 238 -0.44 -3.29 1.93
N VAL A 239 -1.02 -4.38 2.42
CA VAL A 239 -0.63 -5.05 3.67
C VAL A 239 0.82 -5.50 3.60
N ASN A 240 1.27 -6.04 2.46
CA ASN A 240 2.63 -6.56 2.30
C ASN A 240 3.69 -5.45 2.41
N ALA A 241 3.43 -4.27 1.82
CA ALA A 241 4.31 -3.11 1.99
C ALA A 241 4.35 -2.63 3.45
N THR A 242 3.23 -2.72 4.15
CA THR A 242 3.12 -2.31 5.56
C THR A 242 3.88 -3.28 6.46
N ASP A 243 3.77 -4.60 6.22
CA ASP A 243 4.57 -5.59 6.94
C ASP A 243 6.05 -5.46 6.63
N ALA A 244 6.41 -5.24 5.36
CA ALA A 244 7.77 -4.95 4.93
C ALA A 244 8.40 -3.83 5.74
N ALA A 245 7.70 -2.69 5.82
CA ALA A 245 8.18 -1.55 6.58
C ALA A 245 8.38 -1.87 8.08
N CYS A 246 7.51 -2.68 8.71
CA CYS A 246 7.67 -3.09 10.11
C CYS A 246 8.99 -3.83 10.35
N TRP A 247 9.26 -4.91 9.61
CA TRP A 247 10.45 -5.70 9.86
C TRP A 247 11.73 -5.01 9.41
N ILE A 248 11.67 -4.12 8.41
CA ILE A 248 12.79 -3.27 8.03
C ILE A 248 13.14 -2.29 9.15
N CYS A 249 12.14 -1.63 9.74
CA CYS A 249 12.36 -0.74 10.89
C CYS A 249 12.98 -1.48 12.08
N ARG A 250 12.46 -2.67 12.39
CA ARG A 250 12.99 -3.57 13.41
C ARG A 250 14.45 -3.92 13.17
N ASP A 251 14.81 -4.33 11.96
CA ASP A 251 16.17 -4.76 11.64
C ASP A 251 17.15 -3.58 11.69
N ARG A 252 16.76 -2.40 11.17
CA ARG A 252 17.54 -1.17 11.32
C ARG A 252 17.76 -0.81 12.79
N TYR A 253 16.74 -0.98 13.63
CA TYR A 253 16.84 -0.71 15.07
C TYR A 253 17.82 -1.67 15.74
N LYS A 254 17.72 -2.97 15.47
CA LYS A 254 18.65 -3.99 15.99
C LYS A 254 20.09 -3.70 15.57
N ILE A 255 20.33 -3.35 14.31
CA ILE A 255 21.66 -2.93 13.81
C ILE A 255 22.17 -1.72 14.61
N GLY A 256 21.35 -0.69 14.80
CA GLY A 256 21.73 0.51 15.56
C GLY A 256 22.13 0.22 17.01
N ARG A 257 21.53 -0.81 17.62
CA ARG A 257 21.81 -1.24 19.00
C ARG A 257 23.07 -2.07 19.13
N MET A 258 23.41 -2.85 18.10
CA MET A 258 24.59 -3.72 18.11
C MET A 258 25.89 -2.98 17.81
N ILE A 259 25.82 -1.84 17.12
CA ILE A 259 27.00 -1.07 16.68
C ILE A 259 27.16 0.17 17.56
N PRO A 260 28.25 0.31 18.34
CA PRO A 260 28.57 1.58 19.03
C PRO A 260 28.64 2.74 18.03
N GLY A 261 27.79 3.75 18.20
CA GLY A 261 27.70 4.88 17.26
C GLY A 261 27.03 4.58 15.92
N GLY A 262 26.55 3.36 15.67
CA GLY A 262 25.90 2.97 14.40
C GLY A 262 24.49 3.53 14.20
N MET A 263 24.01 4.26 15.20
CA MET A 263 22.82 5.07 15.11
C MET A 263 23.01 6.29 16.01
N THR A 264 22.93 7.47 15.43
CA THR A 264 22.85 8.68 16.25
C THR A 264 21.52 8.71 16.99
N PRO A 265 21.40 9.41 18.14
CA PRO A 265 20.11 9.52 18.81
C PRO A 265 19.02 10.10 17.90
N GLN A 266 19.37 11.01 16.99
CA GLN A 266 18.42 11.57 16.02
C GLN A 266 17.90 10.50 15.04
N GLN A 267 18.78 9.64 14.53
CA GLN A 267 18.38 8.52 13.67
C GLN A 267 17.53 7.48 14.40
N GLU A 268 17.84 7.19 15.68
CA GLU A 268 17.02 6.27 16.52
C GLU A 268 15.61 6.80 16.66
N ILE A 269 15.51 8.10 16.93
CA ILE A 269 14.25 8.81 17.07
C ILE A 269 13.45 8.75 15.76
N GLU A 270 14.01 9.20 14.63
CA GLU A 270 13.34 9.17 13.32
C GLU A 270 12.87 7.78 12.90
N LEU A 271 13.72 6.76 13.11
CA LEU A 271 13.38 5.36 12.83
C LEU A 271 12.17 4.90 13.62
N LEU A 272 12.14 5.17 14.93
CA LEU A 272 11.03 4.79 15.78
C LEU A 272 9.75 5.55 15.35
N ALA A 273 9.86 6.78 14.82
CA ALA A 273 8.73 7.55 14.31
C ALA A 273 8.15 6.94 13.03
N ASP A 274 9.04 6.53 12.12
CA ASP A 274 8.65 5.82 10.91
C ASP A 274 7.98 4.49 11.28
N TRP A 275 8.54 3.73 12.24
CA TRP A 275 7.97 2.47 12.70
C TRP A 275 6.59 2.66 13.35
N GLN A 276 6.44 3.70 14.19
CA GLN A 276 5.17 4.12 14.76
C GLN A 276 4.11 4.35 13.68
N GLU A 277 4.43 5.16 12.66
CA GLU A 277 3.54 5.47 11.52
C GLU A 277 3.08 4.17 10.83
N VAL A 278 4.00 3.23 10.63
CA VAL A 278 3.71 1.95 9.97
C VAL A 278 2.75 1.10 10.83
N ILE A 279 3.00 0.96 12.14
CA ILE A 279 2.12 0.21 13.04
C ILE A 279 0.71 0.81 13.05
N GLU A 280 0.64 2.14 13.11
CA GLU A 280 -0.63 2.85 13.08
C GLU A 280 -1.42 2.63 11.79
N ARG A 281 -0.72 2.60 10.66
CA ARG A 281 -1.31 2.28 9.36
C ARG A 281 -1.79 0.84 9.32
N TYR A 282 -1.00 -0.09 9.87
CA TYR A 282 -1.37 -1.50 9.99
C TYR A 282 -2.71 -1.69 10.70
N GLY A 283 -2.95 -0.94 11.78
CA GLY A 283 -4.22 -0.93 12.52
C GLY A 283 -5.44 -0.37 11.75
N GLN A 284 -5.24 0.32 10.64
CA GLN A 284 -6.33 0.87 9.80
C GLN A 284 -6.73 -0.07 8.64
N LEU A 285 -5.94 -1.12 8.39
CA LEU A 285 -6.17 -2.05 7.31
C LEU A 285 -7.26 -3.06 7.68
N LYS A 286 -8.00 -3.52 6.66
CA LYS A 286 -8.89 -4.68 6.81
C LYS A 286 -8.05 -5.93 6.58
N LEU A 287 -7.77 -6.65 7.64
CA LEU A 287 -6.84 -7.77 7.65
C LEU A 287 -7.60 -9.10 7.65
N ALA A 288 -6.99 -10.13 7.05
CA ALA A 288 -7.39 -11.51 7.29
C ALA A 288 -6.87 -11.96 8.68
N PRO A 289 -7.45 -12.99 9.32
CA PRO A 289 -7.05 -13.41 10.67
C PRO A 289 -5.54 -13.65 10.83
N SER A 290 -4.90 -14.34 9.88
CA SER A 290 -3.45 -14.57 9.91
C SER A 290 -2.61 -13.29 9.82
N GLN A 291 -3.16 -12.23 9.22
CA GLN A 291 -2.51 -10.92 9.13
C GLN A 291 -2.75 -10.08 10.39
N GLU A 292 -3.85 -10.32 11.12
CA GLU A 292 -4.10 -9.74 12.44
C GLU A 292 -3.10 -10.30 13.45
N ASP A 293 -2.89 -11.63 13.48
CA ASP A 293 -1.86 -12.25 14.32
C ASP A 293 -0.47 -11.67 14.02
N MET A 294 -0.17 -11.48 12.73
CA MET A 294 1.09 -10.85 12.30
C MET A 294 1.19 -9.40 12.75
N ARG A 295 0.12 -8.59 12.65
CA ARG A 295 0.08 -7.22 13.20
C ARG A 295 0.43 -7.24 14.67
N ASP A 296 -0.25 -8.09 15.43
CA ASP A 296 -0.15 -8.12 16.87
C ASP A 296 1.26 -8.53 17.29
N HIS A 297 1.90 -9.45 16.57
CA HIS A 297 3.31 -9.76 16.74
C HIS A 297 4.22 -8.55 16.44
N ARG A 298 4.00 -7.82 15.33
CA ARG A 298 4.80 -6.60 15.00
C ARG A 298 4.65 -5.52 16.07
N GLU A 299 3.45 -5.33 16.58
CA GLU A 299 3.14 -4.28 17.55
C GLU A 299 3.60 -4.66 18.96
N LEU A 300 3.13 -5.79 19.49
CA LEU A 300 3.33 -6.19 20.88
C LEU A 300 4.74 -6.73 21.15
N ASP A 301 5.27 -7.57 20.25
CA ASP A 301 6.54 -8.25 20.52
C ASP A 301 7.72 -7.42 20.00
N GLU A 302 7.62 -6.80 18.84
CA GLU A 302 8.77 -6.13 18.21
C GLU A 302 8.83 -4.64 18.55
N PHE A 303 7.75 -3.90 18.35
CA PHE A 303 7.75 -2.44 18.52
C PHE A 303 7.74 -2.02 20.00
N LEU A 304 6.90 -2.62 20.85
CA LEU A 304 6.89 -2.30 22.28
C LEU A 304 8.21 -2.67 22.97
N GLU A 305 8.85 -3.79 22.59
CA GLU A 305 10.19 -4.15 23.09
C GLU A 305 11.22 -3.05 22.73
N ALA A 306 11.16 -2.54 21.49
CA ALA A 306 12.06 -1.48 21.03
C ALA A 306 11.85 -0.15 21.79
N LEU A 307 10.62 0.17 22.18
CA LEU A 307 10.30 1.35 23.00
C LEU A 307 10.88 1.25 24.43
N GLY A 308 10.95 0.05 25.01
CA GLY A 308 11.48 -0.20 26.34
C GLY A 308 10.64 0.39 27.49
N ASN A 309 11.14 0.33 28.74
CA ASN A 309 10.43 0.84 29.92
C ASN A 309 10.27 2.38 29.92
N GLU A 310 9.25 2.87 30.65
CA GLU A 310 8.85 4.29 30.76
C GLU A 310 10.02 5.25 31.05
N GLU A 311 10.99 4.85 31.89
CA GLU A 311 12.17 5.66 32.21
C GLU A 311 13.10 5.89 31.00
N ARG A 312 13.17 4.92 30.08
CA ARG A 312 13.96 5.05 28.84
C ARG A 312 13.24 5.94 27.84
N ILE A 313 11.91 5.80 27.71
CA ILE A 313 11.08 6.69 26.90
C ILE A 313 11.28 8.13 27.40
N GLU A 314 11.18 8.39 28.70
CA GLU A 314 11.42 9.72 29.27
C GLU A 314 12.83 10.26 29.00
N LYS A 315 13.87 9.41 29.06
CA LYS A 315 15.25 9.82 28.71
C LYS A 315 15.43 10.11 27.22
N VAL A 316 14.77 9.37 26.33
CA VAL A 316 14.79 9.63 24.88
C VAL A 316 13.99 10.89 24.57
N VAL A 317 12.80 11.03 25.16
CA VAL A 317 11.92 12.20 25.05
C VAL A 317 12.65 13.46 25.52
N SER A 318 13.25 13.45 26.71
CA SER A 318 14.02 14.58 27.25
C SER A 318 15.21 14.95 26.36
N ARG A 319 15.90 13.96 25.77
CA ARG A 319 17.03 14.19 24.85
C ARG A 319 16.59 14.73 23.48
N ALA A 320 15.45 14.30 22.95
CA ALA A 320 14.95 14.84 21.67
C ALA A 320 14.29 16.20 21.83
N ALA A 321 13.52 16.41 22.92
CA ALA A 321 12.90 17.69 23.25
C ALA A 321 13.95 18.78 23.44
N SER A 322 15.08 18.49 24.11
CA SER A 322 16.20 19.44 24.22
C SER A 322 16.90 19.78 22.90
N ARG A 323 16.56 19.07 21.81
CA ARG A 323 17.05 19.31 20.44
C ARG A 323 15.96 19.80 19.49
N GLY A 324 14.75 20.04 19.97
CA GLY A 324 13.62 20.48 19.14
C GLY A 324 13.05 19.42 18.20
N SER A 325 13.30 18.12 18.45
CA SER A 325 12.76 17.04 17.60
C SER A 325 11.30 16.71 17.98
N PRO A 326 10.34 16.76 17.03
CA PRO A 326 8.91 16.51 17.32
C PRO A 326 8.63 15.06 17.73
N VAL A 327 9.52 14.16 17.36
CA VAL A 327 9.31 12.72 17.48
C VAL A 327 9.26 12.24 18.94
N ALA A 328 9.99 12.90 19.85
CA ALA A 328 9.83 12.66 21.28
C ALA A 328 8.37 12.79 21.72
N HIS A 329 7.72 13.83 21.22
CA HIS A 329 6.34 14.11 21.57
C HIS A 329 5.35 13.14 20.91
N ILE A 330 5.67 12.63 19.71
CA ILE A 330 4.93 11.54 19.05
C ILE A 330 4.90 10.30 19.97
N PHE A 331 6.05 9.85 20.48
CA PHE A 331 6.09 8.69 21.38
C PHE A 331 5.33 8.93 22.67
N LYS A 332 5.55 10.08 23.30
CA LYS A 332 4.84 10.41 24.53
C LYS A 332 3.33 10.43 24.30
N ALA A 333 2.87 10.99 23.18
CA ALA A 333 1.46 10.99 22.82
C ALA A 333 0.89 9.57 22.65
N ARG A 334 1.59 8.65 21.97
CA ARG A 334 1.14 7.24 21.88
C ARG A 334 1.10 6.55 23.24
N TYR A 335 2.15 6.71 24.03
CA TYR A 335 2.22 6.13 25.38
C TYR A 335 1.06 6.61 26.26
N LEU A 336 0.63 7.87 26.12
CA LEU A 336 -0.54 8.41 26.83
C LEU A 336 -1.85 7.71 26.44
N ILE A 337 -1.98 7.22 25.20
CA ILE A 337 -3.15 6.43 24.78
C ILE A 337 -3.11 5.04 25.43
N GLU A 338 -1.98 4.35 25.36
CA GLU A 338 -1.80 2.99 25.88
C GLU A 338 -1.94 2.93 27.41
N THR A 339 -1.51 3.97 28.13
CA THR A 339 -1.65 4.09 29.59
C THR A 339 -3.02 4.61 30.05
N THR A 340 -4.07 4.40 29.26
CA THR A 340 -5.48 4.71 29.60
C THR A 340 -5.84 6.18 29.84
N LYS A 341 -4.97 7.15 29.49
CA LYS A 341 -5.34 8.59 29.54
C LYS A 341 -6.17 9.03 28.33
N GLY A 342 -6.17 8.23 27.26
CA GLY A 342 -7.04 8.41 26.10
C GLY A 342 -6.52 9.40 25.06
N VAL A 343 -7.14 9.38 23.88
CA VAL A 343 -6.72 10.17 22.71
C VAL A 343 -6.82 11.68 22.91
N GLN A 344 -7.74 12.15 23.75
CA GLN A 344 -7.90 13.57 24.08
C GLN A 344 -6.64 14.13 24.75
N VAL A 345 -6.11 13.41 25.74
CA VAL A 345 -4.90 13.82 26.47
C VAL A 345 -3.68 13.75 25.56
N ALA A 346 -3.59 12.71 24.72
CA ALA A 346 -2.53 12.59 23.73
C ALA A 346 -2.53 13.74 22.71
N ARG A 347 -3.71 14.14 22.23
CA ARG A 347 -3.88 15.30 21.33
C ARG A 347 -3.45 16.60 22.01
N GLN A 348 -3.98 16.87 23.20
CA GLN A 348 -3.66 18.09 23.96
C GLN A 348 -2.14 18.20 24.20
N TYR A 349 -1.51 17.08 24.54
CA TYR A 349 -0.06 17.02 24.69
C TYR A 349 0.69 17.47 23.43
N LEU A 350 0.29 17.01 22.23
CA LEU A 350 0.89 17.45 20.97
C LEU A 350 0.62 18.94 20.68
N GLU A 351 -0.57 19.44 21.04
CA GLU A 351 -0.91 20.85 20.85
C GLU A 351 -0.07 21.77 21.73
N GLU A 352 0.22 21.36 22.97
CA GLU A 352 1.02 22.11 23.95
C GLU A 352 2.53 22.03 23.69
N ASN A 353 3.02 20.86 23.26
CA ASN A 353 4.47 20.60 23.19
C ASN A 353 5.05 20.67 21.77
N CYS A 354 4.22 20.54 20.73
CA CYS A 354 4.65 20.64 19.33
C CYS A 354 4.00 21.81 18.58
N ASN A 355 3.20 22.62 19.25
CA ASN A 355 2.33 23.60 18.61
C ASN A 355 1.45 22.99 17.51
N ALA A 356 1.06 21.71 17.64
CA ALA A 356 0.33 21.01 16.57
C ALA A 356 -1.03 21.67 16.23
N HIS A 357 -1.57 22.49 17.13
CA HIS A 357 -2.76 23.31 16.87
C HIS A 357 -2.53 24.32 15.71
N GLN A 358 -1.29 24.73 15.43
CA GLN A 358 -0.94 25.61 14.31
C GLN A 358 -1.22 24.96 12.95
N TYR A 359 -1.28 23.63 12.85
CA TYR A 359 -1.73 22.94 11.64
C TYR A 359 -3.15 23.31 11.21
N LEU A 360 -3.94 23.85 12.12
CA LEU A 360 -5.31 24.27 11.86
C LEU A 360 -5.37 25.69 11.25
N ASP A 361 -4.29 26.47 11.35
CA ASP A 361 -4.20 27.82 10.78
C ASP A 361 -3.66 27.79 9.35
N GLY A 362 -4.56 27.85 8.37
CA GLY A 362 -4.21 27.83 6.95
C GLY A 362 -3.52 29.10 6.42
N ASN A 363 -3.27 30.11 7.26
CA ASN A 363 -2.59 31.36 6.88
C ASN A 363 -1.14 31.45 7.36
N GLN A 364 -0.65 30.49 8.15
CA GLN A 364 0.73 30.48 8.62
C GLN A 364 1.65 29.74 7.66
N GLU A 365 2.87 30.27 7.46
CA GLU A 365 3.94 29.48 6.87
C GLU A 365 4.36 28.40 7.86
N HIS A 366 4.12 27.15 7.48
CA HIS A 366 4.45 25.99 8.30
C HIS A 366 5.96 25.69 8.23
N GLY A 367 6.62 25.73 9.39
CA GLY A 367 8.05 25.47 9.58
C GLY A 367 8.46 24.00 9.43
N GLU A 368 9.69 23.67 9.84
CA GLU A 368 10.28 22.33 9.70
C GLU A 368 9.59 21.26 10.59
N LEU A 369 9.11 21.66 11.77
CA LEU A 369 8.35 20.81 12.68
C LEU A 369 7.01 20.41 12.07
N GLU A 370 6.41 21.32 11.31
CA GLU A 370 5.10 21.17 10.69
C GLU A 370 5.15 20.30 9.42
N ARG A 371 6.33 20.17 8.82
CA ARG A 371 6.58 19.23 7.71
C ARG A 371 6.97 17.84 8.20
N ASN A 372 7.05 17.60 9.51
CA ASN A 372 7.28 16.27 10.03
C ASN A 372 6.07 15.37 9.73
N ARG A 373 6.27 14.44 8.79
CA ARG A 373 5.25 13.50 8.32
C ARG A 373 4.57 12.74 9.45
N ALA A 374 5.34 12.14 10.34
CA ALA A 374 4.80 11.30 11.41
C ALA A 374 3.95 12.13 12.39
N LEU A 375 4.40 13.34 12.75
CA LEU A 375 3.65 14.24 13.62
C LEU A 375 2.32 14.65 12.98
N LEU A 376 2.34 15.09 11.71
CA LEU A 376 1.13 15.54 11.03
C LEU A 376 0.11 14.40 10.87
N LEU A 377 0.56 13.21 10.48
CA LEU A 377 -0.33 12.04 10.35
C LEU A 377 -0.93 11.65 11.70
N LEU A 378 -0.12 11.62 12.75
CA LEU A 378 -0.56 11.31 14.10
C LEU A 378 -1.57 12.34 14.61
N TYR A 379 -1.23 13.61 14.51
CA TYR A 379 -2.10 14.70 14.94
C TYR A 379 -3.43 14.68 14.19
N THR A 380 -3.40 14.50 12.87
CA THR A 380 -4.62 14.42 12.04
C THR A 380 -5.50 13.25 12.47
N ARG A 381 -4.91 12.12 12.86
CA ARG A 381 -5.65 10.97 13.39
C ARG A 381 -6.29 11.27 14.73
N TYR A 382 -5.53 11.82 15.67
CA TYR A 382 -6.05 12.14 17.00
C TYR A 382 -7.10 13.26 16.94
N TRP A 383 -6.91 14.26 16.08
CA TRP A 383 -7.91 15.27 15.78
C TRP A 383 -9.19 14.61 15.27
N TRP A 384 -9.11 13.71 14.30
CA TRP A 384 -10.29 12.99 13.80
C TRP A 384 -11.01 12.20 14.89
N GLN A 385 -10.27 11.40 15.66
CA GLN A 385 -10.83 10.56 16.72
C GLN A 385 -11.50 11.40 17.82
N THR A 386 -10.89 12.53 18.19
CA THR A 386 -11.43 13.43 19.22
C THR A 386 -12.65 14.21 18.72
N GLU A 387 -12.66 14.64 17.46
CA GLU A 387 -13.75 15.45 16.90
C GLU A 387 -14.96 14.61 16.46
N THR A 388 -14.75 13.35 16.08
CA THR A 388 -15.80 12.50 15.50
C THR A 388 -16.19 11.31 16.37
N GLY A 389 -15.29 10.84 17.25
CA GLY A 389 -15.45 9.58 17.99
C GLY A 389 -15.15 8.31 17.20
N TYR A 390 -14.87 8.39 15.90
CA TYR A 390 -14.56 7.23 15.05
C TYR A 390 -13.08 6.85 15.14
N GLN A 391 -12.78 5.54 15.07
CA GLN A 391 -11.41 5.02 15.16
C GLN A 391 -10.66 5.16 13.83
N SER A 392 -11.37 5.07 12.70
CA SER A 392 -10.87 5.29 11.34
C SER A 392 -11.63 6.39 10.60
N TYR A 393 -11.04 6.90 9.52
CA TYR A 393 -11.65 7.90 8.64
C TYR A 393 -12.91 7.42 7.91
N LEU A 394 -13.02 6.10 7.68
CA LEU A 394 -14.06 5.47 6.85
C LEU A 394 -14.63 4.22 7.55
N ASP A 395 -15.00 4.39 8.82
CA ASP A 395 -15.54 3.32 9.68
C ASP A 395 -16.95 2.89 9.24
N GLU A 396 -17.81 3.85 8.89
CA GLU A 396 -19.21 3.61 8.56
C GLU A 396 -19.58 4.06 7.14
N ASP A 397 -20.77 3.64 6.72
CA ASP A 397 -21.43 4.21 5.54
C ASP A 397 -22.24 5.43 5.91
N ARG A 398 -22.41 6.33 4.94
CA ARG A 398 -23.30 7.49 5.07
C ARG A 398 -22.98 8.30 6.34
N MET A 399 -21.70 8.45 6.63
CA MET A 399 -21.22 9.24 7.76
C MET A 399 -21.77 10.67 7.66
N CYS A 400 -22.34 11.15 8.76
CA CYS A 400 -22.86 12.51 8.89
C CYS A 400 -22.17 13.16 10.08
N LEU A 401 -21.13 13.95 9.82
CA LEU A 401 -20.32 14.55 10.86
C LEU A 401 -21.01 15.82 11.37
N ALA A 402 -21.23 15.91 12.70
CA ALA A 402 -21.76 17.10 13.37
C ALA A 402 -20.69 18.20 13.50
N PHE A 403 -20.14 18.60 12.36
CA PHE A 403 -19.06 19.58 12.26
C PHE A 403 -19.63 20.98 11.98
N SER A 404 -19.15 21.96 12.74
CA SER A 404 -19.37 23.37 12.42
C SER A 404 -18.57 23.76 11.15
N PRO A 405 -18.88 24.91 10.51
CA PRO A 405 -18.08 25.41 9.39
C PRO A 405 -16.59 25.53 9.73
N GLU A 406 -16.24 25.89 10.96
CA GLU A 406 -14.85 25.97 11.40
C GLU A 406 -14.19 24.59 11.45
N LYS A 407 -14.87 23.56 11.97
CA LYS A 407 -14.33 22.18 11.96
C LYS A 407 -14.13 21.64 10.54
N TRP A 408 -15.02 21.98 9.61
CA TRP A 408 -14.83 21.63 8.20
C TRP A 408 -13.62 22.35 7.59
N LYS A 409 -13.40 23.61 7.94
CA LYS A 409 -12.20 24.36 7.53
C LYS A 409 -10.93 23.72 8.09
N GLN A 410 -10.93 23.34 9.36
CA GLN A 410 -9.83 22.62 10.02
C GLN A 410 -9.51 21.29 9.32
N LEU A 411 -10.53 20.47 9.05
CA LEU A 411 -10.35 19.22 8.29
C LEU A 411 -9.73 19.49 6.91
N LYS A 412 -10.23 20.50 6.19
CA LYS A 412 -9.67 20.89 4.90
C LYS A 412 -8.19 21.25 5.01
N THR A 413 -7.81 22.10 5.98
CA THR A 413 -6.41 22.52 6.19
C THR A 413 -5.51 21.31 6.48
N LEU A 414 -5.92 20.41 7.36
CA LEU A 414 -5.17 19.19 7.67
C LEU A 414 -4.97 18.30 6.44
N MET A 415 -6.01 18.12 5.62
CA MET A 415 -5.90 17.33 4.39
C MET A 415 -5.03 18.02 3.33
N ASP A 416 -5.12 19.36 3.19
CA ASP A 416 -4.25 20.12 2.30
C ASP A 416 -2.77 19.90 2.68
N LEU A 417 -2.43 20.00 3.97
CA LEU A 417 -1.07 19.75 4.46
C LEU A 417 -0.65 18.30 4.24
N ARG A 418 -1.51 17.33 4.58
CA ARG A 418 -1.22 15.90 4.38
C ARG A 418 -0.89 15.58 2.92
N LEU A 419 -1.58 16.20 1.97
CA LEU A 419 -1.34 16.00 0.53
C LEU A 419 -0.02 16.62 0.03
N THR A 420 0.68 17.42 0.85
CA THR A 420 2.04 17.90 0.51
C THR A 420 3.13 16.90 0.88
N LEU A 421 2.83 15.90 1.71
CA LEU A 421 3.81 14.94 2.19
C LEU A 421 4.18 13.90 1.12
N GLU A 422 5.47 13.56 1.02
CA GLU A 422 5.97 12.51 0.13
C GLU A 422 5.23 11.19 0.41
N GLY A 423 4.58 10.60 -0.60
CA GLY A 423 3.84 9.35 -0.47
C GLY A 423 2.37 9.50 -0.04
N GLU A 424 1.94 10.69 0.39
CA GLU A 424 0.52 10.98 0.69
C GLU A 424 -0.12 11.93 -0.33
N ASN A 425 0.64 12.52 -1.24
CA ASN A 425 0.16 13.43 -2.28
C ASN A 425 -0.90 12.85 -3.24
N GLU A 426 -1.03 11.53 -3.28
CA GLU A 426 -2.10 10.81 -4.01
C GLU A 426 -2.99 9.98 -3.07
N SER A 427 -3.00 10.27 -1.76
CA SER A 427 -3.82 9.57 -0.78
C SER A 427 -5.29 9.74 -1.12
N GLY A 428 -5.94 8.63 -1.49
CA GLY A 428 -7.36 8.62 -1.84
C GLY A 428 -8.23 9.06 -0.68
N THR A 429 -7.91 8.59 0.54
CA THR A 429 -8.60 9.00 1.76
C THR A 429 -8.46 10.49 2.01
N ALA A 430 -7.25 11.05 1.93
CA ALA A 430 -7.03 12.48 2.18
C ALA A 430 -7.75 13.37 1.14
N LEU A 431 -7.68 13.00 -0.14
CA LEU A 431 -8.41 13.70 -1.21
C LEU A 431 -9.93 13.61 -1.03
N LEU A 432 -10.47 12.47 -0.60
CA LEU A 432 -11.91 12.31 -0.35
C LEU A 432 -12.37 13.21 0.82
N LEU A 433 -11.65 13.19 1.93
CA LEU A 433 -11.98 14.02 3.10
C LEU A 433 -11.87 15.51 2.78
N ARG A 434 -10.85 15.91 1.99
CA ARG A 434 -10.71 17.26 1.47
C ARG A 434 -11.91 17.66 0.61
N ALA A 435 -12.30 16.82 -0.35
CA ALA A 435 -13.44 17.08 -1.21
C ALA A 435 -14.74 17.18 -0.40
N CYS A 436 -14.92 16.30 0.60
CA CYS A 436 -16.05 16.33 1.52
C CYS A 436 -16.13 17.66 2.28
N ALA A 437 -15.00 18.12 2.84
CA ALA A 437 -14.91 19.41 3.52
C ALA A 437 -15.23 20.59 2.60
N LEU A 438 -14.71 20.59 1.36
CA LEU A 438 -15.00 21.62 0.35
C LEU A 438 -16.49 21.71 0.03
N VAL A 439 -17.19 20.57 -0.12
CA VAL A 439 -18.64 20.56 -0.35
C VAL A 439 -19.41 21.16 0.84
N HIS A 440 -19.05 20.81 2.08
CA HIS A 440 -19.68 21.36 3.29
C HIS A 440 -19.39 22.86 3.48
N LEU A 441 -18.24 23.35 2.99
CA LEU A 441 -17.88 24.78 2.98
C LEU A 441 -18.46 25.55 1.79
N ASN A 442 -19.33 24.93 0.99
CA ASN A 442 -19.92 25.50 -0.23
C ASN A 442 -18.86 25.93 -1.28
N GLN A 443 -17.68 25.32 -1.26
CA GLN A 443 -16.60 25.51 -2.24
C GLN A 443 -16.68 24.41 -3.32
N VAL A 444 -17.86 24.29 -3.95
CA VAL A 444 -18.23 23.14 -4.81
C VAL A 444 -17.36 23.04 -6.07
N GLU A 445 -16.96 24.16 -6.67
CA GLU A 445 -16.11 24.15 -7.87
C GLU A 445 -14.74 23.52 -7.60
N GLU A 446 -14.11 23.88 -6.47
CA GLU A 446 -12.85 23.27 -6.05
C GLU A 446 -13.04 21.80 -5.69
N ALA A 447 -14.15 21.44 -5.02
CA ALA A 447 -14.47 20.05 -4.73
C ALA A 447 -14.52 19.19 -5.99
N ILE A 448 -15.11 19.70 -7.08
CA ILE A 448 -15.18 19.00 -8.37
C ILE A 448 -13.78 18.73 -8.92
N LYS A 449 -12.86 19.70 -8.85
CA LYS A 449 -11.46 19.49 -9.28
C LYS A 449 -10.77 18.38 -8.47
N VAL A 450 -11.04 18.29 -7.16
CA VAL A 450 -10.54 17.20 -6.31
C VAL A 450 -11.14 15.86 -6.70
N PHE A 451 -12.44 15.82 -7.00
CA PHE A 451 -13.09 14.60 -7.47
C PHE A 451 -12.58 14.14 -8.83
N ASP A 452 -12.26 15.06 -9.74
CA ASP A 452 -11.63 14.74 -11.02
C ASP A 452 -10.22 14.13 -10.80
N GLN A 453 -9.46 14.64 -9.82
CA GLN A 453 -8.19 14.05 -9.41
C GLN A 453 -8.38 12.65 -8.83
N LEU A 454 -9.35 12.45 -7.94
CA LEU A 454 -9.70 11.13 -7.37
C LEU A 454 -10.10 10.11 -8.44
N ASP A 455 -10.89 10.52 -9.43
CA ASP A 455 -11.36 9.62 -10.48
C ASP A 455 -10.20 9.13 -11.36
N ARG A 456 -9.19 9.99 -11.60
CA ARG A 456 -7.93 9.66 -12.31
C ARG A 456 -7.05 8.68 -11.55
N LEU A 457 -7.03 8.73 -10.21
CA LEU A 457 -6.28 7.77 -9.39
C LEU A 457 -6.85 6.35 -9.47
N LYS A 458 -8.08 6.22 -10.00
CA LYS A 458 -8.77 4.94 -10.17
C LYS A 458 -8.80 4.09 -8.89
N VAL A 459 -8.83 4.73 -7.72
CA VAL A 459 -8.82 4.07 -6.40
C VAL A 459 -9.78 2.88 -6.42
N GLY A 460 -9.22 1.67 -6.29
CA GLY A 460 -9.93 0.43 -6.52
C GLY A 460 -10.92 0.07 -5.41
N GLY A 461 -12.02 -0.60 -5.79
CA GLY A 461 -12.83 -1.41 -4.88
C GLY A 461 -14.22 -0.90 -4.53
N TYR A 462 -14.86 -1.64 -3.61
CA TYR A 462 -16.23 -1.48 -3.08
C TYR A 462 -16.56 -0.05 -2.60
N ARG A 463 -15.56 0.72 -2.15
CA ARG A 463 -15.72 2.11 -1.68
C ARG A 463 -16.00 3.12 -2.80
N ARG A 464 -15.76 2.77 -4.08
CA ARG A 464 -16.00 3.67 -5.22
C ARG A 464 -17.47 3.81 -5.60
N SER A 465 -18.29 2.83 -5.23
CA SER A 465 -19.74 2.81 -5.52
C SER A 465 -20.61 2.99 -4.28
N ARG A 466 -20.06 2.80 -3.08
CA ARG A 466 -20.78 2.93 -1.80
C ARG A 466 -20.89 4.39 -1.38
N THR A 467 -21.98 4.76 -0.73
CA THR A 467 -22.16 6.09 -0.13
C THR A 467 -21.34 6.17 1.16
N LEU A 468 -20.31 7.03 1.16
CA LEU A 468 -19.38 7.17 2.29
C LEU A 468 -19.81 8.29 3.23
N PHE A 469 -20.14 9.46 2.68
CA PHE A 469 -20.63 10.61 3.44
C PHE A 469 -21.97 11.09 2.89
N LEU A 470 -22.75 11.73 3.74
CA LEU A 470 -23.88 12.56 3.30
C LEU A 470 -23.58 14.01 3.67
N LEU A 471 -23.99 14.95 2.83
CA LEU A 471 -23.99 16.36 3.18
C LEU A 471 -24.97 16.58 4.35
N CYS A 472 -24.45 17.08 5.46
CA CYS A 472 -25.20 17.28 6.68
C CYS A 472 -24.94 18.67 7.28
N ASN A 473 -25.87 19.09 8.15
CA ASN A 473 -25.72 20.32 8.91
C ASN A 473 -24.78 20.15 10.12
N ASP A 474 -24.60 21.23 10.88
CA ASP A 474 -23.77 21.26 12.09
C ASP A 474 -24.24 20.33 13.22
N GLN A 475 -25.49 19.85 13.17
CA GLN A 475 -26.05 18.85 14.08
C GLN A 475 -25.87 17.41 13.56
N GLY A 476 -25.15 17.21 12.45
CA GLY A 476 -24.97 15.89 11.83
C GLY A 476 -26.24 15.34 11.20
N LYS A 477 -27.25 16.18 10.93
CA LYS A 477 -28.49 15.78 10.26
C LYS A 477 -28.31 15.91 8.75
N PRO A 478 -28.54 14.83 7.96
CA PRO A 478 -28.50 14.90 6.51
C PRO A 478 -29.46 15.96 5.99
N GLU A 479 -28.98 16.78 5.06
CA GLU A 479 -29.80 17.79 4.43
C GLU A 479 -30.62 17.22 3.27
N GLN A 480 -31.77 17.84 3.01
CA GLN A 480 -32.64 17.47 1.90
C GLN A 480 -32.51 18.48 0.77
N PHE A 481 -32.42 17.96 -0.44
CA PHE A 481 -32.28 18.72 -1.66
C PHE A 481 -33.42 18.39 -2.62
N SER A 482 -33.66 19.32 -3.52
CA SER A 482 -34.42 19.11 -4.75
C SER A 482 -33.73 19.89 -5.85
N ALA A 483 -33.69 19.33 -7.04
CA ALA A 483 -32.92 19.88 -8.14
C ALA A 483 -33.66 19.67 -9.46
N GLU A 484 -33.49 20.61 -10.38
CA GLU A 484 -34.20 20.62 -11.65
C GLU A 484 -33.46 19.74 -12.66
N PHE A 485 -34.16 18.80 -13.29
CA PHE A 485 -33.59 18.08 -14.43
C PHE A 485 -33.50 19.01 -15.63
N ARG A 486 -32.28 19.31 -16.11
CA ARG A 486 -32.04 20.19 -17.28
C ARG A 486 -31.63 19.43 -18.55
N GLY A 487 -31.73 18.10 -18.57
CA GLY A 487 -31.42 17.27 -19.73
C GLY A 487 -30.16 16.40 -19.57
N LEU A 488 -29.93 15.54 -20.56
CA LEU A 488 -28.73 14.69 -20.66
C LEU A 488 -27.54 15.55 -21.12
N ARG A 489 -26.60 15.82 -20.22
CA ARG A 489 -25.28 16.37 -20.59
C ARG A 489 -24.21 15.33 -20.27
N GLY A 490 -24.12 14.27 -21.09
CA GLY A 490 -23.08 13.24 -21.00
C GLY A 490 -23.42 11.96 -21.78
N SER A 491 -22.41 11.13 -22.05
CA SER A 491 -22.57 9.79 -22.63
C SER A 491 -22.76 8.73 -21.53
N GLY A 492 -23.86 7.97 -21.57
CA GLY A 492 -24.14 6.82 -20.69
C GLY A 492 -25.40 6.96 -19.83
N ASP A 493 -25.63 5.98 -18.94
CA ASP A 493 -26.82 5.88 -18.04
C ASP A 493 -26.83 6.84 -16.84
N ARG A 494 -26.00 7.90 -16.85
CA ARG A 494 -25.96 8.88 -15.76
C ARG A 494 -26.75 10.12 -16.14
N TYR A 495 -27.78 10.40 -15.35
CA TYR A 495 -28.59 11.59 -15.50
C TYR A 495 -28.08 12.68 -14.56
N TYR A 496 -28.27 13.94 -14.93
CA TYR A 496 -27.83 15.08 -14.13
C TYR A 496 -28.99 16.02 -13.84
N VAL A 497 -29.06 16.48 -12.60
CA VAL A 497 -29.95 17.56 -12.17
C VAL A 497 -29.11 18.77 -11.79
N TRP A 498 -29.64 19.95 -12.04
CA TRP A 498 -29.02 21.21 -11.64
C TRP A 498 -29.56 21.62 -10.27
N SER A 499 -28.66 21.75 -9.30
CA SER A 499 -29.00 22.29 -7.98
C SER A 499 -28.58 23.75 -7.94
N ASP A 500 -29.55 24.68 -7.90
CA ASP A 500 -29.25 26.11 -7.77
C ASP A 500 -28.53 26.42 -6.45
N ARG A 501 -28.83 25.64 -5.40
CA ARG A 501 -28.18 25.75 -4.09
C ARG A 501 -26.69 25.44 -4.15
N LEU A 502 -26.29 24.42 -4.91
CA LEU A 502 -24.89 24.03 -5.08
C LEU A 502 -24.22 24.73 -6.26
N ARG A 503 -25.01 25.38 -7.13
CA ARG A 503 -24.59 25.91 -8.44
C ARG A 503 -23.82 24.88 -9.27
N ALA A 504 -24.24 23.63 -9.19
CA ALA A 504 -23.54 22.50 -9.80
C ALA A 504 -24.51 21.43 -10.30
N LYS A 505 -23.98 20.58 -11.20
CA LYS A 505 -24.67 19.37 -11.65
C LYS A 505 -24.50 18.27 -10.60
N VAL A 506 -25.60 17.63 -10.23
CA VAL A 506 -25.64 16.48 -9.33
C VAL A 506 -26.03 15.26 -10.15
N ALA A 507 -25.21 14.21 -10.11
CA ALA A 507 -25.53 12.95 -10.79
C ALA A 507 -26.66 12.21 -10.06
N PHE A 508 -27.50 11.49 -10.80
CA PHE A 508 -28.51 10.59 -10.24
C PHE A 508 -28.86 9.46 -11.23
N HIS A 509 -29.54 8.43 -10.74
CA HIS A 509 -30.04 7.31 -11.53
C HIS A 509 -31.56 7.27 -11.51
N LEU A 510 -32.21 7.10 -12.66
CA LEU A 510 -33.67 7.08 -12.77
C LEU A 510 -34.31 5.97 -11.92
N TYR A 511 -33.72 4.77 -11.97
CA TYR A 511 -34.18 3.60 -11.21
C TYR A 511 -34.18 3.84 -9.70
N ASP A 512 -33.22 4.61 -9.18
CA ASP A 512 -33.14 4.91 -7.74
C ASP A 512 -34.33 5.80 -7.28
N PHE A 513 -34.95 6.53 -8.21
CA PHE A 513 -36.07 7.44 -7.95
C PHE A 513 -37.41 6.90 -8.47
N ASP A 514 -37.49 5.60 -8.80
CA ASP A 514 -38.66 4.96 -9.41
C ASP A 514 -39.17 5.69 -10.67
N LEU A 515 -38.24 6.28 -11.44
CA LEU A 515 -38.53 6.96 -12.69
C LEU A 515 -38.20 6.06 -13.87
N LYS A 516 -39.11 5.97 -14.85
CA LYS A 516 -38.83 5.34 -16.15
C LYS A 516 -38.24 6.34 -17.14
N GLU A 517 -38.72 7.58 -17.10
CA GLU A 517 -38.27 8.70 -17.92
C GLU A 517 -38.35 10.02 -17.14
N VAL A 518 -37.60 11.02 -17.58
CA VAL A 518 -37.57 12.36 -17.01
C VAL A 518 -37.54 13.41 -18.13
N ARG A 519 -38.32 14.48 -17.98
CA ARG A 519 -38.37 15.60 -18.92
C ARG A 519 -37.66 16.82 -18.35
N PRO A 520 -36.98 17.64 -19.18
CA PRO A 520 -36.43 18.92 -18.74
C PRO A 520 -37.47 19.76 -17.98
N GLY A 521 -37.05 20.41 -16.90
CA GLY A 521 -37.92 21.19 -16.01
C GLY A 521 -38.56 20.37 -14.87
N LYS A 522 -38.48 19.03 -14.89
CA LYS A 522 -38.98 18.21 -13.78
C LYS A 522 -38.07 18.38 -12.55
N LEU A 523 -38.67 18.70 -11.41
CA LEU A 523 -37.99 18.69 -10.13
C LEU A 523 -37.77 17.23 -9.66
N ILE A 524 -36.53 16.91 -9.32
CA ILE A 524 -36.12 15.62 -8.75
C ILE A 524 -35.83 15.83 -7.27
N GLY A 525 -36.47 15.03 -6.42
CA GLY A 525 -36.35 15.10 -4.97
C GLY A 525 -37.64 14.69 -4.25
N PRO A 526 -37.64 14.69 -2.91
CA PRO A 526 -36.50 15.03 -2.07
C PRO A 526 -35.40 13.96 -2.09
N PHE A 527 -34.13 14.37 -1.94
CA PHE A 527 -32.97 13.48 -1.86
C PHE A 527 -31.91 14.00 -0.88
N HIS A 528 -31.01 13.13 -0.44
CA HIS A 528 -29.78 13.49 0.25
C HIS A 528 -28.63 13.61 -0.75
N LEU A 529 -27.71 14.56 -0.51
CA LEU A 529 -26.50 14.66 -1.30
C LEU A 529 -25.46 13.68 -0.75
N ALA A 530 -25.30 12.56 -1.44
CA ALA A 530 -24.34 11.51 -1.12
C ALA A 530 -22.98 11.79 -1.74
N ILE A 531 -21.90 11.38 -1.07
CA ILE A 531 -20.51 11.57 -1.51
C ILE A 531 -19.76 10.24 -1.48
N ASN A 532 -18.99 9.97 -2.54
CA ASN A 532 -18.04 8.86 -2.63
C ASN A 532 -16.80 9.27 -3.45
N PHE A 533 -15.93 8.30 -3.76
CA PHE A 533 -14.69 8.55 -4.55
C PHE A 533 -14.93 9.05 -5.99
N ARG A 534 -16.16 9.01 -6.52
CA ARG A 534 -16.50 9.53 -7.86
C ARG A 534 -17.09 10.93 -7.83
N GLY A 535 -17.35 11.49 -6.65
CA GLY A 535 -18.03 12.77 -6.49
C GLY A 535 -19.30 12.68 -5.66
N PHE A 536 -20.11 13.73 -5.79
CA PHE A 536 -21.41 13.81 -5.14
C PHE A 536 -22.56 13.47 -6.09
N PHE A 537 -23.59 12.83 -5.56
CA PHE A 537 -24.75 12.35 -6.30
C PHE A 537 -26.01 12.40 -5.44
N ALA A 538 -27.18 12.38 -6.07
CA ALA A 538 -28.46 12.38 -5.38
C ALA A 538 -28.82 10.96 -4.95
N GLU A 539 -28.99 10.75 -3.64
CA GLU A 539 -29.48 9.51 -3.04
C GLU A 539 -30.91 9.71 -2.50
N PRO A 540 -31.90 8.90 -2.92
CA PRO A 540 -33.29 9.05 -2.49
C PRO A 540 -33.45 8.79 -0.98
N LEU A 541 -34.41 9.46 -0.33
CA LEU A 541 -34.56 9.41 1.14
C LEU A 541 -34.77 7.99 1.71
N TRP A 542 -35.43 7.10 0.97
CA TRP A 542 -35.75 5.74 1.43
C TRP A 542 -34.52 4.85 1.63
N ARG A 543 -33.40 5.13 0.94
CA ARG A 543 -32.13 4.41 1.12
C ARG A 543 -31.51 4.66 2.49
N PHE A 544 -31.70 5.85 3.04
CA PHE A 544 -31.21 6.20 4.38
C PHE A 544 -32.01 5.52 5.50
N VAL A 545 -33.33 5.35 5.30
CA VAL A 545 -34.21 4.70 6.28
C VAL A 545 -33.95 3.19 6.35
N SER A 546 -33.63 2.57 5.21
CA SER A 546 -33.40 1.13 5.10
C SER A 546 -32.09 0.70 5.78
N SER A 547 -31.02 1.50 5.70
CA SER A 547 -29.73 1.20 6.32
C SER A 547 -29.74 1.23 7.85
N LYS A 548 -30.61 2.04 8.49
CA LYS A 548 -30.75 2.04 9.95
C LYS A 548 -31.48 0.81 10.51
N LYS A 549 -32.29 0.13 9.70
CA LYS A 549 -32.99 -1.09 10.12
C LYS A 549 -32.10 -2.33 10.05
N GLU A 550 -31.21 -2.43 9.06
CA GLU A 550 -30.30 -3.58 8.92
C GLU A 550 -29.16 -3.58 9.96
N GLY A 551 -28.74 -2.41 10.45
CA GLY A 551 -27.74 -2.27 11.53
C GLY A 551 -28.22 -2.71 12.92
N SER A 552 -29.51 -2.97 13.11
CA SER A 552 -30.08 -3.41 14.40
C SER A 552 -30.02 -4.93 14.62
N THR A 553 -29.59 -5.71 13.62
CA THR A 553 -29.63 -7.19 13.65
C THR A 553 -28.27 -7.87 13.49
N ARG A 554 -27.16 -7.12 13.63
CA ARG A 554 -25.83 -7.70 13.79
C ARG A 554 -25.14 -7.06 15.00
N ARG A 555 -25.41 -7.63 16.18
CA ARG A 555 -24.51 -7.56 17.33
C ARG A 555 -23.83 -8.92 17.45
#